data_AF-A0A352KJR8-F1
#
_entry.id   AF-A0A352KJR8-F1
#
_cell.length_a   1.000
_cell.length_b   1.000
_cell.length_c   1.000
_cell.angle_alpha   90.00
_cell.angle_beta   90.00
_cell.angle_gamma   90.00
#
_symmetry.space_group_name_H-M   'P 1'
#
loop_
_entity.id
_entity.type
_entity.pdbx_description
1 polymer ?
#
loop_
_entity_poly.entity_id
_entity_poly.type
_entity_poly.pdbx_seq_one_letter_code
_entity_poly.pdbx_strand_id
1 'polypeptide(L)'
;KHLDILSKQGYSSLERENRLIDRGSKLFNKLAPKAALAATVALEHFTAMLAHQMYEDPATYVTPAHEDFKPMFLWHAAEEIEHKSVAFDVYQQVDGSYGRRVIAMVFATMGMFLMIPFRMFPLLLKDGIAFKWKTWREGIPFLFGKNGKLTKPWRHYIQFYRRDFHPWDVQDFHLIEDFRRIYEEGKLLTNVDDILG
;
A
#
# COMPACT_ATOMS: atom_id res chain seq x y z
N LYS A 1 -2.10 11.07 -20.84
CA LYS A 1 -0.62 11.21 -20.74
C LYS A 1 0.07 9.91 -20.33
N HIS A 2 -0.19 9.31 -19.15
CA HIS A 2 0.44 8.03 -18.78
C HIS A 2 -0.19 6.80 -19.47
N LEU A 3 -1.52 6.78 -19.67
CA LEU A 3 -2.20 5.70 -20.39
C LEU A 3 -1.77 5.61 -21.87
N ASP A 4 -1.50 6.75 -22.50
CA ASP A 4 -1.00 6.80 -23.88
C ASP A 4 0.42 6.21 -23.99
N ILE A 5 1.22 6.33 -22.92
CA ILE A 5 2.56 5.71 -22.83
C ILE A 5 2.43 4.19 -22.70
N LEU A 6 1.53 3.69 -21.85
CA LEU A 6 1.26 2.25 -21.70
C LEU A 6 0.79 1.63 -23.02
N SER A 7 -0.11 2.32 -23.73
CA SER A 7 -0.61 1.91 -25.04
C SER A 7 0.50 1.81 -26.08
N LYS A 8 1.36 2.84 -26.16
CA LYS A 8 2.54 2.86 -27.05
C LYS A 8 3.55 1.77 -26.75
N GLN A 9 3.61 1.30 -25.50
CA GLN A 9 4.47 0.20 -25.07
C GLN A 9 3.81 -1.19 -25.21
N GLY A 10 2.61 -1.28 -25.80
CA GLY A 10 1.92 -2.54 -26.06
C GLY A 10 0.99 -3.02 -24.94
N TYR A 11 0.77 -2.22 -23.89
CA TYR A 11 -0.08 -2.56 -22.74
C TYR A 11 -1.51 -2.02 -22.87
N SER A 12 -2.14 -2.21 -24.04
CA SER A 12 -3.48 -1.68 -24.35
C SER A 12 -4.61 -2.28 -23.50
N SER A 13 -4.42 -3.50 -22.96
CA SER A 13 -5.33 -4.11 -21.99
C SER A 13 -5.34 -3.36 -20.65
N LEU A 14 -4.17 -2.98 -20.14
CA LEU A 14 -4.03 -2.20 -18.89
C LEU A 14 -4.63 -0.81 -19.03
N GLU A 15 -4.52 -0.19 -20.20
CA GLU A 15 -5.17 1.09 -20.47
C GLU A 15 -6.69 0.98 -20.33
N ARG A 16 -7.31 -0.04 -20.94
CA ARG A 16 -8.76 -0.23 -20.89
C ARG A 16 -9.23 -0.48 -19.45
N GLU A 17 -8.52 -1.32 -18.72
CA GLU A 17 -8.78 -1.61 -17.31
C GLU A 17 -8.71 -0.33 -16.46
N ASN A 18 -7.64 0.45 -16.58
CA ASN A 18 -7.47 1.68 -15.81
C ASN A 18 -8.58 2.70 -16.10
N ARG A 19 -9.06 2.80 -17.35
CA ARG A 19 -10.21 3.67 -17.68
C ARG A 19 -11.50 3.20 -17.01
N LEU A 20 -11.72 1.89 -16.90
CA LEU A 20 -12.88 1.33 -16.22
C LEU A 20 -12.82 1.59 -14.71
N ILE A 21 -11.65 1.40 -14.10
CA ILE A 21 -11.40 1.71 -12.69
C ILE A 21 -11.65 3.20 -12.42
N ASP A 22 -11.09 4.11 -13.23
CA ASP A 22 -11.28 5.56 -13.05
C ASP A 22 -12.76 5.97 -13.11
N ARG A 23 -13.51 5.46 -14.09
CA ARG A 23 -14.96 5.72 -14.20
C ARG A 23 -15.73 5.15 -13.01
N GLY A 24 -15.42 3.92 -12.63
CA GLY A 24 -16.02 3.24 -11.48
C GLY A 24 -15.79 4.02 -10.18
N SER A 25 -14.54 4.42 -9.92
CA SER A 25 -14.17 5.19 -8.74
C SER A 25 -14.85 6.56 -8.71
N LYS A 26 -14.92 7.28 -9.84
CA LYS A 26 -15.64 8.56 -9.91
C LYS A 26 -17.13 8.39 -9.60
N LEU A 27 -17.75 7.35 -10.14
CA LEU A 27 -19.15 7.04 -9.87
C LEU A 27 -19.36 6.67 -8.40
N PHE A 28 -18.48 5.84 -7.84
CA PHE A 28 -18.52 5.44 -6.42
C PHE A 28 -18.39 6.64 -5.49
N ASN A 29 -17.44 7.55 -5.76
CA ASN A 29 -17.26 8.78 -4.99
C ASN A 29 -18.51 9.66 -5.02
N LYS A 30 -19.20 9.73 -6.17
CA LYS A 30 -20.42 10.51 -6.32
C LYS A 30 -21.62 9.88 -5.62
N LEU A 31 -21.81 8.57 -5.78
CA LEU A 31 -23.01 7.86 -5.30
C LEU A 31 -22.92 7.44 -3.83
N ALA A 32 -21.71 7.18 -3.34
CA ALA A 32 -21.47 6.67 -1.98
C ALA A 32 -20.26 7.35 -1.32
N PRO A 33 -20.26 8.70 -1.16
CA PRO A 33 -19.10 9.45 -0.69
C PRO A 33 -18.59 9.00 0.70
N LYS A 34 -19.49 8.60 1.60
CA LYS A 34 -19.10 8.05 2.91
C LYS A 34 -18.42 6.69 2.82
N ALA A 35 -18.84 5.85 1.87
CA ALA A 35 -18.19 4.56 1.61
C ALA A 35 -16.86 4.76 0.89
N ALA A 36 -16.75 5.75 0.01
CA ALA A 36 -15.50 6.18 -0.60
C ALA A 36 -14.50 6.65 0.47
N LEU A 37 -14.93 7.50 1.40
CA LEU A 37 -14.07 7.93 2.50
C LEU A 37 -13.63 6.77 3.39
N ALA A 38 -14.54 5.84 3.73
CA ALA A 38 -14.17 4.62 4.45
C ALA A 38 -13.18 3.73 3.67
N ALA A 39 -13.30 3.68 2.34
CA ALA A 39 -12.36 2.99 1.48
C ALA A 39 -10.98 3.67 1.48
N THR A 40 -10.92 5.00 1.47
CA THR A 40 -9.67 5.75 1.69
C THR A 40 -9.03 5.36 3.01
N VAL A 41 -9.77 5.43 4.13
CA VAL A 41 -9.24 5.01 5.46
C VAL A 41 -8.67 3.60 5.44
N ALA A 42 -9.37 2.66 4.81
CA ALA A 42 -8.91 1.29 4.71
C ALA A 42 -7.64 1.14 3.86
N LEU A 43 -7.57 1.85 2.73
CA LEU A 43 -6.42 1.81 1.83
C LEU A 43 -5.18 2.43 2.48
N GLU A 44 -5.30 3.63 3.05
CA GLU A 44 -4.22 4.33 3.77
C GLU A 44 -3.71 3.49 4.96
N HIS A 45 -4.61 2.82 5.69
CA HIS A 45 -4.17 1.92 6.76
C HIS A 45 -3.40 0.70 6.20
N PHE A 46 -3.89 0.12 5.10
CA PHE A 46 -3.24 -1.03 4.47
C PHE A 46 -1.85 -0.68 3.93
N THR A 47 -1.70 0.46 3.25
CA THR A 47 -0.43 0.96 2.73
C THR A 47 0.51 1.38 3.85
N ALA A 48 0.01 2.03 4.91
CA ALA A 48 0.82 2.36 6.09
C ALA A 48 1.39 1.13 6.79
N MET A 49 0.66 -0.01 6.80
CA MET A 49 1.19 -1.27 7.32
C MET A 49 2.40 -1.77 6.51
N LEU A 50 2.39 -1.57 5.19
CA LEU A 50 3.53 -1.91 4.33
C LEU A 50 4.66 -0.91 4.52
N ALA A 51 4.34 0.39 4.60
CA ALA A 51 5.30 1.45 4.89
C ALA A 51 6.07 1.21 6.19
N HIS A 52 5.37 0.79 7.25
CA HIS A 52 5.99 0.37 8.51
C HIS A 52 7.08 -0.68 8.27
N GLN A 53 6.79 -1.72 7.49
CA GLN A 53 7.77 -2.77 7.19
C GLN A 53 8.96 -2.26 6.37
N MET A 54 8.77 -1.22 5.54
CA MET A 54 9.85 -0.61 4.76
C MET A 54 10.87 0.10 5.67
N TYR A 55 10.41 0.72 6.75
CA TYR A 55 11.27 1.37 7.75
C TYR A 55 11.78 0.40 8.82
N GLU A 56 10.99 -0.61 9.21
CA GLU A 56 11.39 -1.60 10.23
C GLU A 56 12.44 -2.60 9.70
N ASP A 57 12.39 -2.95 8.41
CA ASP A 57 13.31 -3.91 7.77
C ASP A 57 13.75 -3.44 6.38
N PRO A 58 14.51 -2.33 6.27
CA PRO A 58 14.85 -1.74 4.98
C PRO A 58 15.69 -2.69 4.11
N ALA A 59 16.49 -3.55 4.73
CA ALA A 59 17.27 -4.59 4.05
C ALA A 59 16.40 -5.53 3.20
N THR A 60 15.19 -5.86 3.66
CA THR A 60 14.28 -6.78 2.98
C THR A 60 13.35 -6.08 1.99
N TYR A 61 12.99 -4.83 2.25
CA TYR A 61 11.92 -4.13 1.52
C TYR A 61 12.41 -2.98 0.62
N VAL A 62 13.56 -2.38 0.93
CA VAL A 62 14.08 -1.20 0.23
C VAL A 62 15.38 -1.51 -0.51
N THR A 63 16.35 -2.18 0.12
CA THR A 63 17.64 -2.51 -0.50
C THR A 63 17.54 -3.25 -1.83
N PRO A 64 16.59 -4.19 -2.05
CA PRO A 64 16.45 -4.87 -3.35
C PRO A 64 15.87 -4.00 -4.47
N ALA A 65 15.31 -2.83 -4.15
CA ALA A 65 14.79 -1.92 -5.15
C ALA A 65 15.93 -1.20 -5.89
N HIS A 66 15.68 -0.82 -7.14
CA HIS A 66 16.64 -0.03 -7.92
C HIS A 66 16.86 1.35 -7.29
N GLU A 67 18.11 1.83 -7.27
CA GLU A 67 18.54 3.03 -6.52
C GLU A 67 17.62 4.24 -6.75
N ASP A 68 17.31 4.55 -8.01
CA ASP A 68 16.45 5.68 -8.38
C ASP A 68 15.02 5.64 -7.78
N PHE A 69 14.52 4.47 -7.39
CA PHE A 69 13.18 4.33 -6.83
C PHE A 69 13.16 4.33 -5.31
N LYS A 70 14.29 4.06 -4.63
CA LYS A 70 14.32 3.98 -3.16
C LYS A 70 13.87 5.29 -2.50
N PRO A 71 14.34 6.49 -2.93
CA PRO A 71 13.89 7.75 -2.32
C PRO A 71 12.38 7.98 -2.48
N MET A 72 11.83 7.68 -3.66
CA MET A 72 10.39 7.81 -3.93
C MET A 72 9.58 6.87 -3.04
N PHE A 73 10.02 5.61 -2.91
CA PHE A 73 9.33 4.65 -2.06
C PHE A 73 9.36 5.03 -0.58
N LEU A 74 10.49 5.53 -0.07
CA LEU A 74 10.60 5.97 1.32
C LEU A 74 9.80 7.23 1.58
N TRP A 75 9.85 8.21 0.68
CA TRP A 75 8.99 9.39 0.74
C TRP A 75 7.52 9.01 0.81
N HIS A 76 7.07 8.15 -0.11
CA HIS A 76 5.69 7.69 -0.13
C HIS A 76 5.33 6.90 1.14
N ALA A 77 6.21 5.99 1.59
CA ALA A 77 5.99 5.24 2.82
C ALA A 77 5.83 6.15 4.05
N ALA A 78 6.62 7.21 4.16
CA ALA A 78 6.48 8.18 5.23
C ALA A 78 5.13 8.92 5.17
N GLU A 79 4.69 9.36 3.99
CA GLU A 79 3.38 9.99 3.81
C GLU A 79 2.24 9.07 4.27
N GLU A 80 2.28 7.80 3.91
CA GLU A 80 1.24 6.82 4.27
C GLU A 80 1.17 6.60 5.80
N ILE A 81 2.31 6.62 6.50
CA ILE A 81 2.35 6.55 7.98
C ILE A 81 1.62 7.73 8.63
N GLU A 82 1.65 8.92 8.04
CA GLU A 82 0.93 10.10 8.51
C GLU A 82 -0.54 10.12 8.04
N HIS A 83 -0.78 9.74 6.78
CA HIS A 83 -2.11 9.80 6.18
C HIS A 83 -3.10 8.86 6.84
N LYS A 84 -2.68 7.68 7.35
CA LYS A 84 -3.60 6.73 8.01
C LYS A 84 -4.41 7.38 9.14
N SER A 85 -3.80 8.25 9.94
CA SER A 85 -4.49 8.96 11.03
C SER A 85 -5.32 10.13 10.49
N VAL A 86 -4.79 10.90 9.54
CA VAL A 86 -5.51 12.05 8.96
C VAL A 86 -6.81 11.57 8.30
N ALA A 87 -6.75 10.53 7.48
CA ALA A 87 -7.92 9.95 6.84
C ALA A 87 -8.94 9.44 7.88
N PHE A 88 -8.46 8.78 8.92
CA PHE A 88 -9.30 8.24 9.99
C PHE A 88 -10.02 9.34 10.77
N ASP A 89 -9.31 10.39 11.17
CA ASP A 89 -9.88 11.51 11.94
C ASP A 89 -10.96 12.25 11.12
N VAL A 90 -10.70 12.48 9.84
CA VAL A 90 -11.70 13.04 8.91
C VAL A 90 -12.91 12.11 8.80
N TYR A 91 -12.70 10.80 8.69
CA TYR A 91 -13.79 9.82 8.64
C TYR A 91 -14.63 9.81 9.91
N GLN A 92 -14.02 9.93 11.09
CA GLN A 92 -14.74 10.00 12.35
C GLN A 92 -15.62 11.24 12.46
N GLN A 93 -15.18 12.37 11.91
CA GLN A 93 -15.97 13.61 11.90
C GLN A 93 -17.13 13.57 10.88
N VAL A 94 -16.96 12.89 9.74
CA VAL A 94 -17.95 12.86 8.65
C VAL A 94 -18.99 11.74 8.79
N ASP A 95 -18.57 10.57 9.26
CA ASP A 95 -19.41 9.37 9.28
C ASP A 95 -19.22 8.49 10.51
N GLY A 96 -17.99 8.15 10.88
CA GLY A 96 -17.64 7.39 12.09
C GLY A 96 -18.26 5.99 12.22
N SER A 97 -18.83 5.43 11.15
CA SER A 97 -19.51 4.14 11.19
C SER A 97 -18.51 2.98 11.23
N TYR A 98 -18.36 2.35 12.39
CA TYR A 98 -17.53 1.15 12.56
C TYR A 98 -17.82 0.06 11.51
N GLY A 99 -19.10 -0.24 11.26
CA GLY A 99 -19.49 -1.27 10.29
C GLY A 99 -19.01 -0.96 8.87
N ARG A 100 -19.17 0.30 8.43
CA ARG A 100 -18.73 0.73 7.10
C ARG A 100 -17.21 0.72 6.98
N ARG A 101 -16.49 1.16 8.01
CA ARG A 101 -15.03 1.08 8.10
C ARG A 101 -14.53 -0.37 7.95
N VAL A 102 -15.12 -1.30 8.71
CA VAL A 102 -14.78 -2.74 8.64
C VAL A 102 -15.07 -3.33 7.27
N ILE A 103 -16.25 -3.06 6.71
CA ILE A 103 -16.63 -3.53 5.37
C ILE A 103 -15.66 -2.99 4.32
N ALA A 104 -15.28 -1.71 4.42
CA ALA A 104 -14.32 -1.10 3.50
C ALA A 104 -12.96 -1.80 3.54
N MET A 105 -12.45 -2.15 4.74
CA MET A 105 -11.20 -2.91 4.85
C MET A 105 -11.29 -4.32 4.27
N VAL A 106 -12.42 -5.01 4.45
CA VAL A 106 -12.65 -6.31 3.81
C VAL A 106 -12.60 -6.19 2.28
N PHE A 107 -13.29 -5.19 1.71
CA PHE A 107 -13.27 -4.96 0.26
C PHE A 107 -11.91 -4.50 -0.26
N ALA A 108 -11.21 -3.62 0.46
CA ALA A 108 -9.86 -3.20 0.10
C ALA A 108 -8.89 -4.39 0.08
N THR A 109 -8.96 -5.24 1.11
CA THR A 109 -8.16 -6.47 1.21
C THR A 109 -8.48 -7.42 0.05
N MET A 110 -9.76 -7.74 -0.17
CA MET A 110 -10.15 -8.60 -1.29
C MET A 110 -9.70 -8.03 -2.64
N GLY A 111 -9.84 -6.71 -2.83
CA GLY A 111 -9.35 -6.00 -4.00
C GLY A 111 -7.84 -6.20 -4.21
N MET A 112 -7.03 -6.01 -3.17
CA MET A 112 -5.57 -6.23 -3.22
C MET A 112 -5.24 -7.70 -3.54
N PHE A 113 -5.87 -8.66 -2.86
CA PHE A 113 -5.63 -10.09 -3.05
C PHE A 113 -6.08 -10.62 -4.43
N LEU A 114 -6.96 -9.91 -5.13
CA LEU A 114 -7.36 -10.24 -6.49
C LEU A 114 -6.50 -9.51 -7.53
N MET A 115 -6.29 -8.20 -7.36
CA MET A 115 -5.63 -7.36 -8.36
C MET A 115 -4.12 -7.59 -8.43
N ILE A 116 -3.46 -7.80 -7.29
CA ILE A 116 -2.01 -8.05 -7.26
C ILE A 116 -1.65 -9.31 -8.05
N PRO A 117 -2.21 -10.51 -7.78
CA PRO A 117 -1.86 -11.69 -8.57
C PRO A 117 -2.33 -11.56 -10.01
N PHE A 118 -3.46 -10.91 -10.28
CA PHE A 118 -3.91 -10.65 -11.65
C PHE A 118 -2.90 -9.84 -12.47
N ARG A 119 -2.23 -8.85 -11.86
CA ARG A 119 -1.18 -8.04 -12.51
C ARG A 119 0.19 -8.71 -12.51
N MET A 120 0.49 -9.49 -11.48
CA MET A 120 1.75 -10.22 -11.35
C MET A 120 1.83 -11.42 -12.30
N PHE A 121 0.73 -12.15 -12.51
CA PHE A 121 0.74 -13.39 -13.28
C PHE A 121 1.18 -13.23 -14.74
N PRO A 122 0.75 -12.19 -15.50
CA PRO A 122 1.30 -11.90 -16.82
C PRO A 122 2.82 -11.66 -16.84
N LEU A 123 3.38 -11.06 -15.78
CA LEU A 123 4.83 -10.88 -15.64
C LEU A 123 5.52 -12.23 -15.47
N LEU A 124 5.00 -13.09 -14.58
CA LEU A 124 5.51 -14.44 -14.37
C LEU A 124 5.40 -15.31 -15.64
N LEU A 125 4.36 -15.11 -16.45
CA LEU A 125 4.18 -15.78 -17.73
C LEU A 125 5.26 -15.35 -18.73
N LYS A 126 5.49 -14.03 -18.84
CA LYS A 126 6.50 -13.45 -19.73
C LYS A 126 7.91 -13.92 -19.37
N ASP A 127 8.19 -14.08 -18.08
CA ASP A 127 9.47 -14.60 -17.57
C ASP A 127 9.55 -16.14 -17.62
N GLY A 128 8.49 -16.83 -18.06
CA GLY A 128 8.47 -18.29 -18.20
C GLY A 128 8.55 -19.04 -16.86
N ILE A 129 8.13 -18.42 -15.76
CA ILE A 129 8.19 -19.00 -14.40
C ILE A 129 6.83 -19.26 -13.77
N ALA A 130 5.73 -18.78 -14.37
CA ALA A 130 4.37 -18.90 -13.83
C ALA A 130 3.93 -20.33 -13.51
N PHE A 131 4.36 -21.33 -14.28
CA PHE A 131 3.95 -22.73 -14.09
C PHE A 131 5.05 -23.60 -13.46
N LYS A 132 6.18 -23.03 -13.04
CA LYS A 132 7.26 -23.79 -12.40
C LYS A 132 6.90 -24.05 -10.94
N TRP A 133 6.88 -25.32 -10.54
CA TRP A 133 6.64 -25.73 -9.14
C TRP A 133 7.55 -24.99 -8.15
N LYS A 134 8.84 -24.83 -8.50
CA LYS A 134 9.83 -24.14 -7.66
C LYS A 134 9.39 -22.71 -7.30
N THR A 135 8.82 -21.97 -8.26
CA THR A 135 8.32 -20.60 -8.07
C THR A 135 7.31 -20.52 -6.93
N TRP A 136 6.33 -21.42 -6.91
CA TRP A 136 5.26 -21.41 -5.90
C TRP A 136 5.73 -21.99 -4.56
N ARG A 137 6.57 -23.01 -4.61
CA ARG A 137 7.20 -23.61 -3.41
C ARG A 137 8.03 -22.59 -2.63
N GLU A 138 8.68 -21.65 -3.32
CA GLU A 138 9.48 -20.58 -2.69
C GLU A 138 8.66 -19.31 -2.45
N GLY A 139 7.75 -18.96 -3.36
CA GLY A 139 6.94 -17.74 -3.30
C GLY A 139 5.85 -17.75 -2.22
N ILE A 140 5.17 -18.89 -2.00
CA ILE A 140 4.11 -18.97 -0.98
C ILE A 140 4.69 -18.77 0.44
N PRO A 141 5.76 -19.47 0.86
CA PRO A 141 6.39 -19.20 2.14
C PRO A 141 7.02 -17.80 2.24
N PHE A 142 7.50 -17.24 1.13
CA PHE A 142 7.98 -15.86 1.10
C PHE A 142 6.88 -14.83 1.43
N LEU A 143 5.64 -15.08 1.01
CA LEU A 143 4.51 -14.20 1.33
C LEU A 143 3.85 -14.53 2.68
N PHE A 144 3.60 -15.80 2.96
CA PHE A 144 2.74 -16.26 4.06
C PHE A 144 3.44 -17.14 5.10
N GLY A 145 4.74 -17.41 4.95
CA GLY A 145 5.51 -18.18 5.92
C GLY A 145 5.65 -17.46 7.26
N LYS A 146 6.36 -18.08 8.22
CA LYS A 146 6.58 -17.51 9.57
C LYS A 146 7.14 -16.08 9.54
N ASN A 147 8.04 -15.81 8.60
CA ASN A 147 8.63 -14.49 8.35
C ASN A 147 8.15 -13.91 7.01
N GLY A 148 6.98 -14.35 6.54
CA GLY A 148 6.43 -13.94 5.25
C GLY A 148 6.06 -12.47 5.22
N LYS A 149 6.16 -11.84 4.05
CA LYS A 149 5.92 -10.40 3.88
C LYS A 149 4.52 -9.93 4.28
N LEU A 150 3.52 -10.82 4.22
CA LEU A 150 2.14 -10.54 4.64
C LEU A 150 1.86 -11.03 6.07
N THR A 151 2.68 -11.93 6.58
CA THR A 151 2.57 -12.45 7.95
C THR A 151 3.09 -11.45 8.98
N LYS A 152 4.23 -10.79 8.71
CA LYS A 152 4.82 -9.80 9.63
C LYS A 152 3.83 -8.67 10.02
N PRO A 153 3.17 -7.98 9.06
CA PRO A 153 2.25 -6.89 9.40
C PRO A 153 0.87 -7.36 9.90
N TRP A 154 0.63 -8.68 10.06
CA TRP A 154 -0.68 -9.23 10.45
C TRP A 154 -1.24 -8.61 11.73
N ARG A 155 -0.37 -8.31 12.72
CA ARG A 155 -0.80 -7.67 13.96
C ARG A 155 -1.38 -6.27 13.72
N HIS A 156 -0.82 -5.49 12.79
CA HIS A 156 -1.32 -4.17 12.44
C HIS A 156 -2.64 -4.26 11.65
N TYR A 157 -2.77 -5.31 10.84
CA TYR A 157 -4.00 -5.62 10.10
C TYR A 157 -5.18 -5.88 11.04
N ILE A 158 -5.03 -6.80 12.00
CA ILE A 158 -6.15 -7.21 12.87
C ILE A 158 -6.60 -6.10 13.82
N GLN A 159 -5.69 -5.20 14.20
CA GLN A 159 -6.01 -4.08 15.09
C GLN A 159 -7.07 -3.15 14.49
N PHE A 160 -7.11 -3.00 13.16
CA PHE A 160 -8.09 -2.17 12.47
C PHE A 160 -9.55 -2.58 12.74
N TYR A 161 -9.77 -3.85 13.09
CA TYR A 161 -11.09 -4.40 13.40
C TYR A 161 -11.53 -4.17 14.85
N ARG A 162 -10.69 -3.60 15.72
CA ARG A 162 -11.12 -3.19 17.06
C ARG A 162 -12.11 -2.02 16.98
N ARG A 163 -13.13 -2.01 17.84
CA ARG A 163 -14.12 -0.91 17.88
C ARG A 163 -13.52 0.41 18.37
N ASP A 164 -12.63 0.32 19.35
CA ASP A 164 -11.88 1.40 19.97
C ASP A 164 -10.56 1.71 19.26
N PHE A 165 -10.34 1.15 18.06
CA PHE A 165 -9.12 1.33 17.28
C PHE A 165 -8.88 2.80 16.91
N HIS A 166 -7.64 3.26 17.09
CA HIS A 166 -7.10 4.45 16.44
C HIS A 166 -5.81 4.11 15.67
N PRO A 167 -5.54 4.68 14.47
CA PRO A 167 -4.29 4.42 13.73
C PRO A 167 -3.00 4.66 14.52
N TRP A 168 -3.02 5.61 15.46
CA TRP A 168 -1.89 5.88 16.36
C TRP A 168 -1.60 4.78 17.39
N ASP A 169 -2.50 3.82 17.59
CA ASP A 169 -2.25 2.65 18.45
C ASP A 169 -1.05 1.81 17.95
N VAL A 170 -0.67 1.95 16.67
CA VAL A 170 0.47 1.24 16.04
C VAL A 170 1.82 1.82 16.47
N GLN A 171 1.88 3.08 16.91
CA GLN A 171 3.09 3.75 17.43
C GLN A 171 4.32 3.71 16.50
N ASP A 172 4.12 3.87 15.20
CA ASP A 172 5.14 3.80 14.16
C ASP A 172 5.68 5.17 13.70
N PHE A 173 5.20 6.25 14.29
CA PHE A 173 5.59 7.61 13.93
C PHE A 173 7.08 7.90 14.15
N HIS A 174 7.68 7.29 15.17
CA HIS A 174 9.11 7.41 15.46
C HIS A 174 10.00 6.92 14.30
N LEU A 175 9.49 6.01 13.46
CA LEU A 175 10.24 5.46 12.32
C LEU A 175 10.51 6.48 11.22
N ILE A 176 9.74 7.58 11.17
CA ILE A 176 9.82 8.58 10.11
C ILE A 176 10.37 9.93 10.58
N GLU A 177 10.86 10.04 11.82
CA GLU A 177 11.35 11.31 12.38
C GLU A 177 12.54 11.88 11.60
N ASP A 178 13.50 11.04 11.24
CA ASP A 178 14.67 11.48 10.45
C ASP A 178 14.27 11.95 9.06
N PHE A 179 13.33 11.25 8.42
CA PHE A 179 12.75 11.66 7.15
C PHE A 179 12.06 13.03 7.26
N ARG A 180 11.21 13.21 8.27
CA ARG A 180 10.51 14.48 8.51
C ARG A 180 11.49 15.62 8.71
N ARG A 181 12.55 15.42 9.51
CA ARG A 181 13.59 16.43 9.73
C ARG A 181 14.20 16.89 8.41
N ILE A 182 14.60 15.96 7.54
CA ILE A 182 15.19 16.29 6.23
C ILE A 182 14.17 17.03 5.34
N TYR A 183 12.92 16.59 5.34
CA TYR A 183 11.86 17.19 4.53
C TYR A 183 11.51 18.61 5.00
N GLU A 184 11.39 18.83 6.32
CA GLU A 184 11.12 20.14 6.93
C GLU A 184 12.27 21.14 6.68
N GLU A 185 13.51 20.65 6.52
CA GLU A 185 14.67 21.44 6.10
C GLU A 185 14.67 21.80 4.59
N GLY A 186 13.68 21.34 3.83
CA GLY A 186 13.56 21.58 2.38
C GLY A 186 14.58 20.81 1.54
N LYS A 187 15.19 19.75 2.09
CA LYS A 187 16.17 18.92 1.39
C LYS A 187 15.45 17.76 0.69
N LEU A 188 15.94 17.41 -0.51
CA LEU A 188 15.52 16.19 -1.19
C LEU A 188 16.25 15.00 -0.59
N LEU A 189 15.55 13.87 -0.47
CA LEU A 189 16.18 12.58 -0.20
C LEU A 189 17.04 12.18 -1.42
N THR A 190 18.34 12.47 -1.36
CA THR A 190 19.29 12.03 -2.39
C THR A 190 20.05 10.77 -1.99
N ASN A 191 20.16 10.50 -0.69
CA ASN A 191 20.69 9.26 -0.15
C ASN A 191 19.70 8.67 0.87
N VAL A 192 19.39 7.39 0.71
CA VAL A 192 18.46 6.69 1.61
C VAL A 192 19.12 6.25 2.91
N ASP A 193 20.45 6.13 2.94
CA ASP A 193 21.19 5.76 4.16
C ASP A 193 21.06 6.86 5.23
N ASP A 194 20.82 8.11 4.82
CA ASP A 194 20.63 9.26 5.71
C ASP A 194 19.37 9.13 6.60
N ILE A 195 18.44 8.23 6.25
CA ILE A 195 17.18 7.99 6.99
C ILE A 195 16.99 6.54 7.43
N LEU A 196 17.81 5.60 6.94
CA LEU A 196 17.67 4.17 7.24
C LEU A 196 18.70 3.62 8.21
N GLY A 197 19.72 4.41 8.59
CA GLY A 197 20.61 4.21 9.76
C GLY A 197 21.14 2.79 9.97
#